data_AF-A0A2S3R4F1-F1
#
_entry.id   AF-A0A2S3R4F1-F1
#
_cell.length_a   1.000
_cell.length_b   1.000
_cell.length_c   1.000
_cell.angle_alpha   90.00
_cell.angle_beta   90.00
_cell.angle_gamma   90.00
#
_symmetry.space_group_name_H-M   'P 1'
#
loop_
_entity.id
_entity.type
_entity.pdbx_description
1 polymer ?
#
loop_
_entity_poly.entity_id
_entity_poly.type
_entity_poly.pdbx_seq_one_letter_code
_entity_poly.pdbx_strand_id
1 'polypeptide(L)'
;MWSWLAIGLSGMTSVLGARQASPFQSLFFKVFTLVLLLILVLTQGPDSAHSYWIAAGLLVSIFADTLHSLKSKKTLYFSGFLLAQLCYSKSFWLQLNGDIVWWLLALLLAASIVAFFLLLPQLDSLVFPVVIMGIMLVQLAWAAGEVWLQASNFSNAIGFTGTLVMIYSALAYAIHGYRKPMKRAYVWVSGSYFVAHALIVASIIY
;
A
#
# COMPACT_ATOMS: atom_id res chain seq x y z
N MET A 1 11.30 -10.97 16.03
CA MET A 1 9.99 -11.29 16.66
C MET A 1 9.41 -10.09 17.42
N TRP A 2 10.15 -9.44 18.33
CA TRP A 2 9.69 -8.25 19.07
C TRP A 2 9.36 -7.02 18.21
N SER A 3 10.05 -6.85 17.09
CA SER A 3 9.81 -5.77 16.11
C SER A 3 8.44 -5.88 15.43
N TRP A 4 8.02 -7.07 15.02
CA TRP A 4 6.69 -7.32 14.44
C TRP A 4 5.56 -7.11 15.45
N LEU A 5 5.78 -7.45 16.73
CA LEU A 5 4.83 -7.14 17.81
C LEU A 5 4.71 -5.64 18.04
N ALA A 6 5.82 -4.88 18.00
CA ALA A 6 5.79 -3.43 18.12
C ALA A 6 5.06 -2.76 16.94
N ILE A 7 5.27 -3.26 15.72
CA ILE A 7 4.56 -2.79 14.51
C ILE A 7 3.06 -3.13 14.60
N GLY A 8 2.72 -4.36 15.00
CA GLY A 8 1.34 -4.79 15.16
C GLY A 8 0.60 -3.99 16.23
N LEU A 9 1.21 -3.82 17.40
CA LEU A 9 0.65 -3.01 18.50
C LEU A 9 0.52 -1.54 18.10
N SER A 10 1.52 -0.95 17.46
CA SER A 10 1.46 0.43 16.98
C SER A 10 0.45 0.62 15.84
N GLY A 11 0.25 -0.38 14.99
CA GLY A 11 -0.78 -0.39 13.95
C GLY A 11 -2.17 -0.44 14.57
N MET A 12 -2.38 -1.33 15.54
CA MET A 12 -3.64 -1.42 16.30
C MET A 12 -3.93 -0.13 17.06
N THR A 13 -2.94 0.51 17.70
CA THR A 13 -3.15 1.78 18.40
C THR A 13 -3.35 2.97 17.45
N SER A 14 -2.77 2.98 16.25
CA SER A 14 -3.08 4.00 15.23
C SER A 14 -4.54 3.94 14.78
N VAL A 15 -5.04 2.71 14.64
CA VAL A 15 -6.38 2.37 14.14
C VAL A 15 -7.44 2.56 15.24
N LEU A 16 -7.13 2.17 16.48
CA LEU A 16 -7.99 2.35 17.66
C LEU A 16 -7.92 3.78 18.22
N GLY A 17 -6.76 4.44 18.10
CA GLY A 17 -6.56 5.83 18.50
C GLY A 17 -7.35 6.80 17.62
N ALA A 18 -7.47 6.53 16.32
CA ALA A 18 -8.37 7.28 15.44
C ALA A 18 -9.86 7.23 15.86
N ARG A 19 -10.22 6.28 16.73
CA ARG A 19 -11.57 6.15 17.29
C ARG A 19 -11.84 7.10 18.47
N GLN A 20 -10.81 7.61 19.16
CA GLN A 20 -10.94 8.38 20.40
C GLN A 20 -10.11 9.69 20.45
N ALA A 21 -9.12 9.87 19.56
CA ALA A 21 -8.13 10.94 19.64
C ALA A 21 -8.22 11.98 18.53
N SER A 22 -7.68 13.18 18.82
CA SER A 22 -7.53 14.29 17.87
C SER A 22 -6.78 13.86 16.60
N PRO A 23 -7.04 14.49 15.43
CA PRO A 23 -6.44 14.11 14.14
C PRO A 23 -4.89 14.06 14.17
N PHE A 24 -4.27 14.85 15.05
CA PHE A 24 -2.83 14.90 15.25
C PHE A 24 -2.25 13.64 15.90
N GLN A 25 -2.94 13.04 16.88
CA GLN A 25 -2.50 11.81 17.52
C GLN A 25 -2.63 10.60 16.58
N SER A 26 -3.70 10.55 15.77
CA SER A 26 -3.83 9.52 14.74
C SER A 26 -2.68 9.61 13.73
N LEU A 27 -2.34 10.82 13.24
CA LEU A 27 -1.20 11.01 12.35
C LEU A 27 0.11 10.51 12.96
N PHE A 28 0.38 10.88 14.21
CA PHE A 28 1.62 10.51 14.88
C PHE A 28 1.82 8.99 14.89
N PHE A 29 0.80 8.22 15.27
CA PHE A 29 0.88 6.75 15.27
C PHE A 29 1.00 6.14 13.86
N LYS A 30 0.39 6.77 12.85
CA LYS A 30 0.55 6.34 11.45
C LYS A 30 1.97 6.55 10.94
N VAL A 31 2.56 7.72 11.19
CA VAL A 31 3.94 8.00 10.80
C VAL A 31 4.89 7.09 11.58
N PHE A 32 4.65 6.92 12.88
CA PHE A 32 5.48 6.08 13.73
C PHE A 32 5.50 4.60 13.27
N THR A 33 4.37 4.04 12.86
CA THR A 33 4.32 2.68 12.30
C THR A 33 5.13 2.55 11.01
N LEU A 34 5.02 3.52 10.10
CA LEU A 34 5.80 3.52 8.86
C LEU A 34 7.31 3.71 9.11
N VAL A 35 7.68 4.54 10.09
CA VAL A 35 9.08 4.72 10.51
C VAL A 35 9.64 3.43 11.11
N LEU A 36 8.86 2.71 11.92
CA LEU A 36 9.28 1.40 12.43
C LEU A 36 9.52 0.41 11.30
N LEU A 37 8.65 0.37 10.29
CA LEU A 37 8.84 -0.46 9.09
C LEU A 37 10.10 -0.06 8.31
N LEU A 38 10.36 1.25 8.17
CA LEU A 38 11.58 1.75 7.52
C LEU A 38 12.85 1.31 8.26
N ILE A 39 12.88 1.46 9.59
CA ILE A 39 14.02 1.00 10.41
C ILE A 39 14.22 -0.50 10.25
N LEU A 40 13.13 -1.26 10.15
CA LEU A 40 13.20 -2.71 9.98
C LEU A 40 13.82 -3.09 8.63
N VAL A 41 13.44 -2.41 7.54
CA VAL A 41 14.08 -2.59 6.22
C VAL A 41 15.57 -2.24 6.27
N LEU A 42 15.95 -1.14 6.94
CA LEU A 42 17.35 -0.71 7.02
C LEU A 42 18.22 -1.60 7.91
N THR A 43 17.64 -2.33 8.86
CA THR A 43 18.39 -3.16 9.82
C THR A 43 18.41 -4.63 9.48
N GLN A 44 17.34 -5.14 8.83
CA GLN A 44 17.19 -6.57 8.50
C GLN A 44 17.04 -6.84 7.01
N GLY A 45 16.89 -5.81 6.18
CA GLY A 45 16.84 -5.99 4.73
C GLY A 45 18.21 -6.42 4.17
N PRO A 46 18.24 -7.28 3.14
CA PRO A 46 19.46 -7.60 2.42
C PRO A 46 19.97 -6.35 1.70
N ASP A 47 21.29 -6.17 1.70
CA ASP A 47 21.97 -5.05 1.06
C ASP A 47 21.92 -5.18 -0.47
N SER A 48 20.79 -4.78 -1.02
CA SER A 48 20.44 -5.01 -2.42
C SER A 48 19.58 -3.87 -2.94
N ALA A 49 19.67 -3.61 -4.25
CA ALA A 49 19.01 -2.47 -4.88
C ALA A 49 17.49 -2.45 -4.63
N HIS A 50 16.83 -3.61 -4.59
CA HIS A 50 15.38 -3.70 -4.38
C HIS A 50 14.95 -3.27 -2.96
N SER A 51 15.73 -3.58 -1.92
CA SER A 51 15.47 -3.14 -0.53
C SER A 51 15.46 -1.61 -0.41
N TYR A 52 16.41 -0.93 -1.07
CA TYR A 52 16.48 0.53 -1.06
C TYR A 52 15.27 1.19 -1.72
N TRP A 53 14.71 0.58 -2.78
CA TRP A 53 13.48 1.06 -3.40
C TRP A 53 12.26 0.91 -2.50
N ILE A 54 12.18 -0.15 -1.68
CA ILE A 54 11.11 -0.30 -0.68
C ILE A 54 11.28 0.70 0.46
N ALA A 55 12.51 0.95 0.93
CA ALA A 55 12.79 2.01 1.89
C ALA A 55 12.41 3.41 1.34
N ALA A 56 12.75 3.69 0.08
CA ALA A 56 12.35 4.93 -0.60
C ALA A 56 10.82 5.05 -0.71
N GLY A 57 10.11 3.97 -1.05
CA GLY A 57 8.65 3.94 -1.07
C GLY A 57 8.04 4.24 0.30
N LEU A 58 8.58 3.66 1.38
CA LEU A 58 8.17 3.95 2.76
C LEU A 58 8.38 5.42 3.14
N LEU A 59 9.54 6.00 2.80
CA LEU A 59 9.82 7.41 3.04
C LEU A 59 8.82 8.30 2.31
N VAL A 60 8.54 8.02 1.04
CA VAL A 60 7.57 8.77 0.23
C VAL A 60 6.16 8.62 0.81
N SER A 61 5.76 7.43 1.27
CA SER A 61 4.48 7.21 1.97
C SER A 61 4.37 8.05 3.23
N ILE A 62 5.44 8.16 4.04
CA ILE A 62 5.48 9.04 5.23
C ILE A 62 5.26 10.51 4.82
N PHE A 63 5.96 10.98 3.78
CA PHE A 63 5.76 12.34 3.26
C PHE A 63 4.34 12.55 2.73
N ALA A 64 3.76 11.57 2.04
CA ALA A 64 2.39 11.64 1.54
C ALA A 64 1.36 11.70 2.67
N ASP A 65 1.52 10.88 3.71
CA ASP A 65 0.62 10.85 4.88
C ASP A 65 0.72 12.13 5.72
N THR A 66 1.93 12.69 5.89
CA THR A 66 2.09 13.99 6.56
C THR A 66 1.42 15.13 5.78
N LEU A 67 1.60 15.17 4.47
CA LEU A 67 0.91 16.14 3.59
C LEU A 67 -0.61 15.98 3.62
N HIS A 68 -1.10 14.74 3.67
CA HIS A 68 -2.52 14.44 3.77
C HIS A 68 -3.12 14.99 5.07
N SER A 69 -2.43 14.79 6.21
CA SER A 69 -2.91 15.27 7.51
C SER A 69 -2.77 16.78 7.70
N LEU A 70 -1.81 17.42 7.03
CA LEU A 70 -1.69 18.89 7.00
C LEU A 70 -2.77 19.55 6.12
N LYS A 71 -3.74 18.78 5.60
CA LYS A 71 -4.78 19.23 4.65
C LYS A 71 -4.19 20.03 3.48
N SER A 72 -2.99 19.64 3.03
CA SER A 72 -2.34 20.23 1.87
C SER A 72 -3.17 19.98 0.60
N LYS A 73 -2.79 20.60 -0.52
CA LYS A 73 -3.53 20.48 -1.79
C LYS A 73 -3.74 19.01 -2.14
N LYS A 74 -4.97 18.66 -2.52
CA LYS A 74 -5.38 17.27 -2.83
C LYS A 74 -4.47 16.56 -3.83
N THR A 75 -3.94 17.33 -4.78
CA THR A 75 -3.02 16.85 -5.81
C THR A 75 -1.65 16.44 -5.28
N LEU A 76 -1.14 17.09 -4.23
CA LEU A 76 0.21 16.87 -3.72
C LEU A 76 0.34 15.56 -2.94
N TYR A 77 -0.57 15.29 -2.00
CA TYR A 77 -0.51 14.00 -1.28
C TYR A 77 -0.87 12.84 -2.23
N PHE A 78 -1.76 13.05 -3.20
CA PHE A 78 -2.11 12.04 -4.20
C PHE A 78 -0.91 11.67 -5.08
N SER A 79 -0.15 12.66 -5.57
CA SER A 79 1.08 12.37 -6.31
C SER A 79 2.13 11.68 -5.43
N GLY A 80 2.18 11.99 -4.13
CA GLY A 80 3.03 11.27 -3.17
C GLY A 80 2.69 9.78 -3.09
N PHE A 81 1.41 9.44 -2.94
CA PHE A 81 0.98 8.03 -2.91
C PHE A 81 1.29 7.29 -4.22
N LEU A 82 1.10 7.94 -5.38
CA LEU A 82 1.47 7.36 -6.67
C LEU A 82 2.99 7.10 -6.75
N LEU A 83 3.79 8.05 -6.28
CA LEU A 83 5.24 7.93 -6.31
C LEU A 83 5.73 6.82 -5.37
N ALA A 84 5.09 6.63 -4.21
CA ALA A 84 5.38 5.50 -3.32
C ALA A 84 5.09 4.14 -3.99
N GLN A 85 3.94 4.02 -4.68
CA GLN A 85 3.58 2.81 -5.42
C GLN A 85 4.56 2.53 -6.58
N LEU A 86 5.02 3.57 -7.28
CA LEU A 86 6.05 3.44 -8.31
C LEU A 86 7.39 2.98 -7.74
N CYS A 87 7.80 3.47 -6.57
CA CYS A 87 8.99 3.00 -5.87
C CYS A 87 8.88 1.51 -5.51
N TYR A 88 7.75 1.07 -4.94
CA TYR A 88 7.52 -0.34 -4.65
C TYR A 88 7.52 -1.18 -5.92
N SER A 89 6.88 -0.71 -6.97
CA SER A 89 6.80 -1.43 -8.23
C SER A 89 8.20 -1.62 -8.83
N LYS A 90 9.00 -0.56 -8.85
CA LYS A 90 10.40 -0.62 -9.32
C LYS A 90 11.23 -1.61 -8.52
N SER A 91 10.98 -1.75 -7.21
CA SER A 91 11.64 -2.77 -6.38
C SER A 91 11.37 -4.19 -6.88
N PHE A 92 10.12 -4.52 -7.21
CA PHE A 92 9.75 -5.83 -7.75
C PHE A 92 10.27 -6.03 -9.18
N TRP A 93 10.23 -5.00 -10.03
CA TRP A 93 10.77 -5.08 -11.39
C TRP A 93 12.26 -5.39 -11.43
N LEU A 94 13.05 -4.91 -10.47
CA LEU A 94 14.48 -5.21 -10.40
C LEU A 94 14.79 -6.68 -10.05
N GLN A 95 13.80 -7.43 -9.56
CA GLN A 95 13.96 -8.84 -9.22
C GLN A 95 13.62 -9.77 -10.40
N LEU A 96 12.99 -9.25 -11.45
CA LEU A 96 12.58 -10.03 -12.61
C LEU A 96 13.77 -10.28 -13.53
N ASN A 97 14.00 -11.54 -13.87
CA ASN A 97 15.07 -11.99 -14.77
C ASN A 97 14.58 -13.16 -15.65
N GLY A 98 13.51 -12.92 -16.41
CA GLY A 98 12.92 -13.96 -17.25
C GLY A 98 11.72 -13.49 -18.05
N ASP A 99 11.01 -14.46 -18.63
CA ASP A 99 9.84 -14.21 -19.47
C ASP A 99 8.67 -13.68 -18.65
N ILE A 100 7.90 -12.81 -19.30
CA ILE A 100 6.77 -12.09 -18.72
C ILE A 100 5.47 -12.86 -18.95
N VAL A 101 4.68 -13.03 -17.91
CA VAL A 101 3.46 -13.82 -17.91
C VAL A 101 2.20 -12.96 -18.14
N TRP A 102 1.82 -12.81 -19.41
CA TRP A 102 0.72 -11.93 -19.83
C TRP A 102 -0.67 -12.31 -19.27
N TRP A 103 -0.91 -13.57 -18.90
CA TRP A 103 -2.23 -13.98 -18.39
C TRP A 103 -2.53 -13.36 -17.03
N LEU A 104 -1.52 -13.15 -16.18
CA LEU A 104 -1.70 -12.54 -14.86
C LEU A 104 -2.11 -11.08 -15.02
N LEU A 105 -1.43 -10.35 -15.92
CA LEU A 105 -1.81 -8.98 -16.25
C LEU A 105 -3.24 -8.89 -16.77
N ALA A 106 -3.63 -9.80 -17.68
CA ALA A 106 -4.99 -9.85 -18.22
C ALA A 106 -6.03 -10.10 -17.11
N LEU A 107 -5.75 -10.99 -16.16
CA LEU A 107 -6.63 -11.29 -15.04
C LEU A 107 -6.76 -10.09 -14.07
N LEU A 108 -5.65 -9.42 -13.74
CA LEU A 108 -5.65 -8.22 -12.91
C LEU A 108 -6.41 -7.07 -13.58
N LEU A 109 -6.18 -6.84 -14.87
CA LEU A 109 -6.91 -5.83 -15.65
C LEU A 109 -8.41 -6.12 -15.68
N ALA A 110 -8.81 -7.37 -15.96
CA ALA A 110 -10.21 -7.77 -15.96
C ALA A 110 -10.87 -7.53 -14.59
N ALA A 111 -10.21 -7.94 -13.50
CA ALA A 111 -10.70 -7.71 -12.14
C ALA A 111 -10.83 -6.21 -11.83
N SER A 112 -9.88 -5.38 -12.25
CA SER A 112 -9.92 -3.93 -12.06
C SER A 112 -10.99 -3.25 -12.89
N ILE A 113 -11.25 -3.68 -14.12
CA ILE A 113 -12.33 -3.17 -14.95
C ILE A 113 -13.69 -3.49 -14.31
N VAL A 114 -13.88 -4.73 -13.83
CA VAL A 114 -15.11 -5.12 -13.11
C VAL A 114 -15.29 -4.27 -11.85
N ALA A 115 -14.23 -4.14 -11.04
CA ALA A 115 -14.27 -3.31 -9.84
C ALA A 115 -14.58 -1.83 -10.18
N PHE A 116 -14.00 -1.31 -11.25
CA PHE A 116 -14.26 0.06 -11.71
C PHE A 116 -15.73 0.25 -12.13
N PHE A 117 -16.31 -0.67 -12.91
CA PHE A 117 -17.72 -0.59 -13.30
C PHE A 117 -18.68 -0.68 -12.11
N LEU A 118 -18.36 -1.50 -11.10
CA LEU A 118 -19.16 -1.58 -9.87
C LEU A 118 -19.10 -0.29 -9.05
N LEU A 119 -17.98 0.44 -9.14
CA LEU A 119 -17.79 1.73 -8.46
C LEU A 119 -18.23 2.92 -9.30
N LEU A 120 -18.38 2.78 -10.62
CA LEU A 120 -18.76 3.86 -11.53
C LEU A 120 -20.02 4.63 -11.09
N PRO A 121 -21.12 3.98 -10.62
CA PRO A 121 -22.31 4.69 -10.14
C PRO A 121 -22.04 5.52 -8.88
N GLN A 122 -20.94 5.28 -8.19
CA GLN A 122 -20.52 5.93 -6.96
C GLN A 122 -19.39 6.93 -7.18
N LEU A 123 -18.80 7.00 -8.36
CA LEU A 123 -17.65 7.85 -8.67
C LEU A 123 -18.10 8.94 -9.65
N ASP A 124 -18.83 9.96 -9.21
CA ASP A 124 -19.28 11.04 -10.13
C ASP A 124 -18.14 12.01 -10.50
N SER A 125 -17.37 12.49 -9.52
CA SER A 125 -16.35 13.55 -9.72
C SER A 125 -14.91 13.10 -9.43
N LEU A 126 -14.72 11.90 -8.87
CA LEU A 126 -13.42 11.37 -8.47
C LEU A 126 -12.96 10.19 -9.36
N VAL A 127 -13.62 9.98 -10.51
CA VAL A 127 -13.26 8.93 -11.47
C VAL A 127 -11.77 9.00 -11.83
N PHE A 128 -11.29 10.18 -12.18
CA PHE A 128 -9.93 10.35 -12.70
C PHE A 128 -8.85 9.98 -11.68
N PRO A 129 -8.87 10.48 -10.42
CA PRO A 129 -7.97 10.01 -9.37
C PRO A 129 -8.06 8.50 -9.11
N VAL A 130 -9.27 7.93 -9.10
CA VAL A 130 -9.45 6.51 -8.81
C VAL A 130 -8.90 5.63 -9.93
N VAL A 131 -9.11 6.00 -11.20
CA VAL A 131 -8.56 5.28 -12.35
C VAL A 131 -7.02 5.30 -12.34
N ILE A 132 -6.41 6.47 -12.13
CA ILE A 132 -4.94 6.58 -12.08
C ILE A 132 -4.36 5.72 -10.96
N MET A 133 -4.95 5.78 -9.76
CA MET A 133 -4.52 4.95 -8.64
C MET A 133 -4.73 3.46 -8.90
N GLY A 134 -5.84 3.09 -9.54
CA GLY A 134 -6.13 1.71 -9.93
C GLY A 134 -5.08 1.17 -10.91
N ILE A 135 -4.72 1.93 -11.95
CA ILE A 135 -3.68 1.55 -12.91
C ILE A 135 -2.34 1.32 -12.21
N MET A 136 -1.94 2.22 -11.29
CA MET A 136 -0.68 2.06 -10.55
C MET A 136 -0.69 0.83 -9.64
N LEU A 137 -1.81 0.56 -8.98
CA LEU A 137 -1.95 -0.62 -8.12
C LEU A 137 -1.95 -1.93 -8.91
N VAL A 138 -2.60 -1.96 -10.07
CA VAL A 138 -2.54 -3.11 -11.00
C VAL A 138 -1.12 -3.35 -11.46
N GLN A 139 -0.42 -2.29 -11.87
CA GLN A 139 0.95 -2.38 -12.34
C GLN A 139 1.91 -2.88 -11.24
N LEU A 140 1.70 -2.44 -9.99
CA LEU A 140 2.44 -2.93 -8.83
C LEU A 140 2.12 -4.40 -8.52
N ALA A 141 0.84 -4.78 -8.51
CA ALA A 141 0.43 -6.16 -8.23
C ALA A 141 0.89 -7.12 -9.33
N TRP A 142 0.92 -6.66 -10.58
CA TRP A 142 1.49 -7.40 -11.68
C TRP A 142 2.99 -7.63 -11.48
N ALA A 143 3.77 -6.57 -11.18
CA ALA A 143 5.20 -6.70 -10.91
C ALA A 143 5.49 -7.69 -9.78
N ALA A 144 4.77 -7.60 -8.65
CA ALA A 144 4.95 -8.52 -7.53
C ALA A 144 4.50 -9.95 -7.86
N GLY A 145 3.44 -10.11 -8.65
CA GLY A 145 2.95 -11.43 -9.05
C GLY A 145 3.86 -12.11 -10.07
N GLU A 146 4.48 -11.36 -10.99
CA GLU A 146 5.53 -11.88 -11.88
C GLU A 146 6.72 -12.41 -11.07
N VAL A 147 7.15 -11.67 -10.04
CA VAL A 147 8.25 -12.11 -9.16
C VAL A 147 7.91 -13.42 -8.47
N TRP A 148 6.66 -13.57 -8.02
CA TRP A 148 6.18 -14.82 -7.40
C TRP A 148 6.05 -15.98 -8.38
N LEU A 149 5.65 -15.72 -9.62
CA LEU A 149 5.57 -16.73 -10.68
C LEU A 149 6.96 -17.20 -11.14
N GLN A 150 7.93 -16.30 -11.24
CA GLN A 150 9.31 -16.63 -11.60
C GLN A 150 10.06 -17.34 -10.46
N ALA A 151 9.85 -16.87 -9.22
CA ALA A 151 10.45 -17.45 -8.02
C ALA A 151 9.37 -17.69 -6.97
N SER A 152 8.81 -18.90 -6.97
CA SER A 152 7.71 -19.31 -6.09
C SER A 152 8.16 -19.61 -4.65
N ASN A 153 8.78 -18.61 -4.02
CA ASN A 153 9.17 -18.63 -2.62
C ASN A 153 8.07 -18.05 -1.73
N PHE A 154 8.06 -18.48 -0.46
CA PHE A 154 7.12 -17.98 0.54
C PHE A 154 7.21 -16.45 0.72
N SER A 155 8.43 -15.94 0.71
CA SER A 155 8.80 -14.52 0.67
C SER A 155 8.02 -13.73 -0.39
N ASN A 156 8.11 -14.17 -1.66
CA ASN A 156 7.48 -13.49 -2.80
C ASN A 156 5.95 -13.60 -2.76
N ALA A 157 5.42 -14.72 -2.25
CA ALA A 157 3.98 -14.88 -2.03
C ALA A 157 3.45 -13.86 -1.01
N ILE A 158 4.21 -13.60 0.06
CA ILE A 158 3.89 -12.56 1.04
C ILE A 158 3.91 -11.17 0.39
N GLY A 159 4.90 -10.89 -0.48
CA GLY A 159 4.98 -9.62 -1.22
C GLY A 159 3.76 -9.42 -2.12
N PHE A 160 3.41 -10.43 -2.92
CA PHE A 160 2.23 -10.40 -3.80
C PHE A 160 0.93 -10.23 -3.02
N THR A 161 0.71 -11.00 -1.95
CA THR A 161 -0.46 -10.84 -1.09
C THR A 161 -0.52 -9.44 -0.44
N GLY A 162 0.63 -8.86 -0.08
CA GLY A 162 0.71 -7.46 0.38
C GLY A 162 0.18 -6.46 -0.65
N THR A 163 0.52 -6.64 -1.93
CA THR A 163 -0.01 -5.77 -3.01
C THR A 163 -1.52 -5.94 -3.22
N LEU A 164 -2.05 -7.15 -3.10
CA LEU A 164 -3.50 -7.41 -3.16
C LEU A 164 -4.26 -6.78 -1.99
N VAL A 165 -3.71 -6.85 -0.78
CA VAL A 165 -4.26 -6.15 0.39
C VAL A 165 -4.22 -4.63 0.17
N MET A 166 -3.19 -4.10 -0.52
CA MET A 166 -3.13 -2.69 -0.86
C MET A 166 -4.20 -2.27 -1.87
N ILE A 167 -4.47 -3.09 -2.90
CA ILE A 167 -5.60 -2.91 -3.82
C ILE A 167 -6.93 -2.87 -3.05
N TYR A 168 -7.14 -3.84 -2.15
CA TYR A 168 -8.35 -3.90 -1.34
C TYR A 168 -8.51 -2.65 -0.46
N SER A 169 -7.43 -2.21 0.18
CA SER A 169 -7.43 -0.99 0.99
C SER A 169 -7.80 0.25 0.17
N ALA A 170 -7.27 0.38 -1.05
CA ALA A 170 -7.57 1.50 -1.93
C ALA A 170 -9.02 1.46 -2.43
N LEU A 171 -9.53 0.27 -2.77
CA LEU A 171 -10.93 0.07 -3.14
C LEU A 171 -11.87 0.45 -1.99
N ALA A 172 -11.56 0.00 -0.78
CA ALA A 172 -12.32 0.34 0.41
C ALA A 172 -12.28 1.86 0.69
N TYR A 173 -11.12 2.51 0.50
CA TYR A 173 -11.00 3.97 0.60
C TYR A 173 -11.90 4.69 -0.42
N ALA A 174 -11.91 4.24 -1.68
CA ALA A 174 -12.76 4.82 -2.73
C ALA A 174 -14.25 4.70 -2.40
N ILE A 175 -14.69 3.53 -1.92
CA ILE A 175 -16.08 3.28 -1.50
C ILE A 175 -16.46 4.18 -0.30
N HIS A 176 -15.55 4.31 0.68
CA HIS A 176 -15.78 5.09 1.89
C HIS A 176 -15.71 6.60 1.71
N GLY A 177 -14.97 7.08 0.72
CA GLY A 177 -14.99 8.48 0.34
C GLY A 177 -16.37 8.97 -0.11
N TYR A 178 -17.26 8.05 -0.52
CA TYR A 178 -18.56 8.38 -1.12
C TYR A 178 -19.78 7.92 -0.31
N ARG A 179 -19.77 6.74 0.32
CA ARG A 179 -20.82 6.34 1.28
C ARG A 179 -20.59 6.99 2.64
N LYS A 180 -21.56 7.77 3.14
CA LYS A 180 -21.63 8.44 4.47
C LYS A 180 -20.62 7.87 5.49
N PRO A 181 -19.83 8.72 6.18
CA PRO A 181 -18.69 8.29 6.98
C PRO A 181 -19.11 7.32 8.09
N MET A 182 -19.01 6.01 7.83
CA MET A 182 -19.17 5.01 8.86
C MET A 182 -17.90 5.02 9.71
N LYS A 183 -18.00 5.37 10.99
CA LYS A 183 -16.85 5.46 11.91
C LYS A 183 -16.00 4.17 12.01
N ARG A 184 -16.56 3.00 11.66
CA ARG A 184 -15.85 1.71 11.63
C ARG A 184 -15.06 1.48 10.33
N ALA A 185 -15.41 2.16 9.25
CA ALA A 185 -14.75 2.05 7.96
C ALA A 185 -13.27 2.46 7.98
N TYR A 186 -12.99 3.57 8.67
CA TYR A 186 -11.65 4.13 8.78
C TYR A 186 -10.65 3.13 9.38
N VAL A 187 -11.13 2.33 10.34
CA VAL A 187 -10.36 1.26 11.00
C VAL A 187 -9.97 0.17 10.01
N TRP A 188 -10.91 -0.25 9.15
CA TRP A 188 -10.68 -1.28 8.14
C TRP A 188 -9.75 -0.79 7.03
N VAL A 189 -9.93 0.44 6.56
CA VAL A 189 -9.10 1.02 5.49
C VAL A 189 -7.68 1.29 5.99
N SER A 190 -7.52 1.97 7.13
CA SER A 190 -6.17 2.23 7.66
C SER A 190 -5.49 0.94 8.14
N GLY A 191 -6.24 -0.01 8.70
CA GLY A 191 -5.71 -1.30 9.10
C GLY A 191 -5.18 -2.12 7.93
N SER A 192 -5.96 -2.26 6.85
CA SER A 192 -5.52 -2.96 5.64
C SER A 192 -4.32 -2.28 4.97
N TYR A 193 -4.25 -0.95 4.97
CA TYR A 193 -3.09 -0.20 4.49
C TYR A 193 -1.79 -0.54 5.24
N PHE A 194 -1.84 -0.59 6.58
CA PHE A 194 -0.67 -0.96 7.39
C PHE A 194 -0.28 -2.42 7.19
N VAL A 195 -1.27 -3.31 7.12
CA VAL A 195 -1.03 -4.74 6.83
C VAL A 195 -0.37 -4.90 5.46
N ALA A 196 -0.80 -4.15 4.44
CA ALA A 196 -0.17 -4.17 3.13
C ALA A 196 1.31 -3.76 3.17
N HIS A 197 1.63 -2.66 3.84
CA HIS A 197 3.02 -2.20 3.99
C HIS A 197 3.87 -3.20 4.78
N ALA A 198 3.29 -3.76 5.84
CA ALA A 198 3.92 -4.79 6.65
C ALA A 198 4.22 -6.05 5.85
N LEU A 199 3.29 -6.52 5.00
CA LEU A 199 3.50 -7.67 4.12
C LEU A 199 4.57 -7.38 3.04
N ILE A 200 4.54 -6.20 2.41
CA ILE A 200 5.58 -5.82 1.44
C ILE A 200 6.96 -5.81 2.10
N VAL A 201 7.08 -5.27 3.31
CA VAL A 201 8.36 -5.30 4.05
C VAL A 201 8.74 -6.72 4.46
N ALA A 202 7.78 -7.53 4.93
CA ALA A 202 7.99 -8.93 5.29
C ALA A 202 8.60 -9.74 4.15
N SER A 203 8.18 -9.47 2.92
CA SER A 203 8.65 -10.15 1.70
C SER A 203 10.13 -9.93 1.37
N ILE A 204 10.83 -9.07 2.08
CA ILE A 204 12.28 -8.89 1.91
C ILE A 204 13.06 -9.60 3.02
N ILE A 205 12.42 -9.83 4.16
CA ILE A 205 13.09 -10.26 5.40
C ILE A 205 13.01 -11.77 5.58
N TYR A 206 11.90 -12.36 5.16
CA TYR A 206 11.61 -13.80 5.19
C TYR A 206 11.58 -14.33 3.78
#